data_AF-A0A552UVG0-F1
#
_entry.id   AF-A0A552UVG0-F1
#
_cell.length_a   1.000
_cell.length_b   1.000
_cell.length_c   1.000
_cell.angle_alpha   90.00
_cell.angle_beta   90.00
_cell.angle_gamma   90.00
#
_symmetry.space_group_name_H-M   'P 1'
#
loop_
_entity.id
_entity.type
_entity.pdbx_description
1 polymer ?
#
loop_
_entity_poly.entity_id
_entity_poly.type
_entity_poly.pdbx_seq_one_letter_code
_entity_poly.pdbx_strand_id
1 'polypeptide(L)'
;MKKLFTLLTLFIICTASAQKIEMDYQPYSAGVDFRMTRIKTTKISDAENGKTTIAKGDSRFRTVMFEFKNNTEEEQPIDFETVKLVDSKNNKYYVKIAMSMGINTNPHNLEFKLKGGKTKSYMVEFWPPAPKDETSFRLEVHGELSDLVKQVKD
;
A
#
# COMPACT_ATOMS: atom_id res chain seq x y z
N MET A 1 -39.74 -33.86 24.98
CA MET A 1 -38.89 -32.68 25.31
C MET A 1 -37.46 -32.92 24.84
N LYS A 2 -37.18 -32.88 23.52
CA LYS A 2 -35.86 -33.23 22.92
C LYS A 2 -35.52 -32.43 21.65
N LYS A 3 -36.07 -31.23 21.45
CA LYS A 3 -35.84 -30.44 20.22
C LYS A 3 -35.65 -28.95 20.48
N LEU A 4 -34.85 -28.59 21.49
CA LEU A 4 -34.61 -27.18 21.84
C LEU A 4 -33.13 -26.84 22.06
N PHE A 5 -32.20 -27.51 21.35
CA PHE A 5 -30.77 -27.23 21.47
C PHE A 5 -30.01 -27.24 20.12
N THR A 6 -30.69 -26.99 19.00
CA THR A 6 -30.06 -27.05 17.66
C THR A 6 -30.11 -25.71 16.90
N LEU A 7 -30.39 -24.58 17.56
CA LEU A 7 -30.55 -23.28 16.89
C LEU A 7 -29.62 -22.18 17.40
N LEU A 8 -28.55 -22.51 18.13
CA LEU A 8 -27.61 -21.52 18.67
C LEU A 8 -26.15 -21.88 18.39
N THR A 9 -25.87 -22.37 17.19
CA THR A 9 -24.51 -22.60 16.66
C THR A 9 -24.31 -22.00 15.27
N LEU A 10 -25.14 -21.02 14.92
CA LEU A 10 -24.97 -20.18 13.72
C LEU A 10 -24.50 -18.76 14.08
N PHE A 11 -23.65 -18.62 15.11
CA PHE A 11 -22.81 -17.44 15.22
C PHE A 11 -21.70 -17.58 14.18
N ILE A 12 -22.12 -17.26 12.96
CA ILE A 12 -21.34 -17.17 11.75
C ILE A 12 -20.04 -16.46 12.09
N ILE A 13 -18.98 -17.22 11.87
CA ILE A 13 -17.60 -16.82 11.94
C ILE A 13 -17.47 -15.62 11.00
N CYS A 14 -17.49 -14.40 11.54
CA CYS A 14 -17.04 -13.22 10.83
C CYS A 14 -15.53 -13.37 10.64
N THR A 15 -15.13 -14.17 9.65
CA THR A 15 -13.76 -14.18 9.15
C THR A 15 -13.55 -12.83 8.50
N ALA A 16 -13.00 -11.88 9.27
CA ALA A 16 -12.43 -10.67 8.72
C ALA A 16 -11.23 -11.11 7.88
N SER A 17 -11.47 -11.39 6.60
CA SER A 17 -10.41 -11.64 5.63
C SER A 17 -9.63 -10.34 5.47
N ALA A 18 -8.47 -10.28 6.11
CA ALA A 18 -7.50 -9.23 5.82
C ALA A 18 -6.96 -9.50 4.41
N GLN A 19 -7.41 -8.72 3.43
CA GLN A 19 -7.08 -8.90 2.03
C GLN A 19 -5.58 -8.66 1.78
N LYS A 20 -4.87 -9.75 1.48
CA LYS A 20 -3.49 -9.72 1.01
C LYS A 20 -3.52 -9.58 -0.51
N ILE A 21 -2.79 -8.62 -1.05
CA ILE A 21 -2.58 -8.53 -2.50
C ILE A 21 -1.42 -9.47 -2.81
N GLU A 22 -1.66 -10.44 -3.70
CA GLU A 22 -0.63 -11.35 -4.15
C GLU A 22 -0.10 -10.81 -5.49
N MET A 23 0.92 -9.95 -5.39
CA MET A 23 1.73 -9.54 -6.53
C MET A 23 3.09 -10.20 -6.45
N ASP A 24 3.56 -10.70 -7.59
CA ASP A 24 4.94 -11.11 -7.77
C ASP A 24 5.87 -9.90 -7.67
N TYR A 25 7.14 -10.20 -7.39
CA TYR A 25 8.19 -9.20 -7.43
C TYR A 25 8.37 -8.69 -8.86
N GLN A 26 8.39 -7.36 -8.99
CA GLN A 26 8.65 -6.64 -10.22
C GLN A 26 9.99 -5.90 -10.08
N PRO A 27 10.73 -5.71 -11.19
CA PRO A 27 11.95 -4.91 -11.16
C PRO A 27 11.64 -3.46 -10.73
N TYR A 28 12.39 -2.94 -9.77
CA TYR A 28 12.39 -1.51 -9.40
C TYR A 28 13.56 -0.80 -10.08
N SER A 29 14.77 -1.33 -9.89
CA SER A 29 16.02 -0.85 -10.48
C SER A 29 16.97 -2.05 -10.65
N ALA A 30 18.18 -1.83 -11.17
CA ALA A 30 19.15 -2.91 -11.35
C ALA A 30 19.45 -3.62 -10.02
N GLY A 31 19.04 -4.88 -9.90
CA GLY A 31 19.26 -5.70 -8.71
C GLY A 31 18.31 -5.43 -7.54
N VAL A 32 17.32 -4.55 -7.68
CA VAL A 32 16.28 -4.30 -6.67
C VAL A 32 14.92 -4.64 -7.25
N ASP A 33 14.20 -5.51 -6.55
CA ASP A 33 12.83 -5.84 -6.88
C ASP A 33 11.88 -5.30 -5.82
N PHE A 34 10.62 -5.09 -6.19
CA PHE A 34 9.59 -4.67 -5.27
C PHE A 34 8.27 -5.39 -5.54
N ARG A 35 7.38 -5.41 -4.55
CA ARG A 35 5.98 -5.82 -4.72
C ARG A 35 5.06 -5.02 -3.82
N MET A 36 3.80 -4.89 -4.23
CA MET A 36 2.76 -4.48 -3.31
C MET A 36 2.22 -5.67 -2.55
N THR A 37 2.06 -5.51 -1.24
CA THR A 37 1.54 -6.57 -0.35
C THR A 37 0.14 -6.23 0.16
N ARG A 38 -0.19 -4.94 0.24
CA ARG A 38 -1.47 -4.46 0.77
C ARG A 38 -1.79 -3.06 0.27
N ILE A 39 -3.07 -2.80 0.04
CA ILE A 39 -3.61 -1.44 -0.14
C ILE A 39 -4.65 -1.21 0.96
N LYS A 40 -4.49 -0.12 1.71
CA LYS A 40 -5.42 0.37 2.73
C LYS A 40 -6.08 1.63 2.20
N THR A 41 -7.40 1.72 2.42
CA THR A 41 -8.20 2.90 2.06
C THR A 41 -8.75 3.52 3.33
N THR A 42 -8.47 4.79 3.60
CA THR A 42 -8.92 5.48 4.82
C THR A 42 -9.54 6.84 4.52
N LYS A 43 -10.42 7.30 5.41
CA LYS A 43 -10.94 8.68 5.37
C LYS A 43 -9.98 9.67 6.01
N ILE A 44 -9.16 9.16 6.93
CA ILE A 44 -8.29 9.90 7.82
C ILE A 44 -6.84 9.51 7.52
N SER A 45 -5.98 10.52 7.49
CA SER A 45 -4.52 10.39 7.46
C SER A 45 -3.95 11.13 8.67
N ASP A 46 -3.14 10.47 9.49
CA ASP A 46 -2.41 11.07 10.62
C ASP A 46 -0.97 11.42 10.25
N ALA A 47 -0.72 11.51 8.95
CA ALA A 47 0.61 11.38 8.42
C ALA A 47 1.38 12.73 8.44
N GLU A 48 0.73 13.86 8.69
CA GLU A 48 1.36 15.19 8.80
C GLU A 48 1.80 15.54 10.23
N ASN A 49 2.87 14.94 10.76
CA ASN A 49 3.51 15.33 12.04
C ASN A 49 2.52 15.58 13.20
N GLY A 50 1.55 14.68 13.38
CA GLY A 50 0.53 14.78 14.43
C GLY A 50 -0.70 15.61 14.06
N LYS A 51 -0.79 16.11 12.82
CA LYS A 51 -2.02 16.69 12.27
C LYS A 51 -2.81 15.63 11.53
N THR A 52 -4.03 15.41 12.00
CA THR A 52 -5.02 14.57 11.34
C THR A 52 -5.65 15.33 10.17
N THR A 53 -5.55 14.77 8.97
CA THR A 53 -6.23 15.25 7.76
C THR A 53 -7.41 14.35 7.41
N ILE A 54 -8.56 14.96 7.13
CA ILE A 54 -9.77 14.26 6.71
C ILE A 54 -10.00 14.52 5.21
N ALA A 55 -10.09 13.46 4.41
CA ALA A 55 -10.35 13.60 2.97
C ALA A 55 -11.73 14.26 2.75
N LYS A 56 -11.84 15.18 1.78
CA LYS A 56 -13.11 15.87 1.46
C LYS A 56 -14.09 14.95 0.72
N GLY A 57 -15.39 15.26 0.81
CA GLY A 57 -16.46 14.60 0.04
C GLY A 57 -16.45 13.07 0.16
N ASP A 58 -16.48 12.37 -0.97
CA ASP A 58 -16.34 10.91 -1.03
C ASP A 58 -14.92 10.40 -1.30
N SER A 59 -13.91 11.27 -1.28
CA SER A 59 -12.54 10.83 -1.47
C SER A 59 -11.99 10.10 -0.23
N ARG A 60 -10.93 9.31 -0.43
CA ARG A 60 -10.24 8.50 0.57
C ARG A 60 -8.74 8.46 0.26
N PHE A 61 -7.91 8.48 1.30
CA PHE A 61 -6.48 8.23 1.20
C PHE A 61 -6.22 6.79 0.76
N ARG A 62 -5.16 6.60 -0.01
CA ARG A 62 -4.63 5.27 -0.36
C ARG A 62 -3.26 5.12 0.26
N THR A 63 -3.11 4.10 1.09
CA THR A 63 -1.84 3.73 1.69
C THR A 63 -1.46 2.34 1.18
N VAL A 64 -0.29 2.22 0.59
CA VAL A 64 0.21 0.97 0.02
C VAL A 64 1.36 0.47 0.90
N MET A 65 1.36 -0.83 1.18
CA MET A 65 2.51 -1.49 1.78
C MET A 65 3.34 -2.12 0.66
N PHE A 66 4.52 -1.57 0.46
CA PHE A 66 5.52 -2.13 -0.43
C PHE A 66 6.48 -3.02 0.32
N GLU A 67 6.99 -4.04 -0.35
CA GLU A 67 8.14 -4.81 0.08
C GLU A 67 9.21 -4.74 -1.00
N PHE A 68 10.38 -4.22 -0.63
CA PHE A 68 11.55 -4.13 -1.51
C PHE A 68 12.57 -5.19 -1.11
N LYS A 69 13.19 -5.80 -2.10
CA LYS A 69 14.25 -6.80 -1.95
C LYS A 69 15.47 -6.34 -2.73
N ASN A 70 16.58 -6.13 -2.04
CA ASN A 70 17.87 -5.86 -2.68
C ASN A 70 18.61 -7.19 -2.88
N ASN A 71 18.77 -7.59 -4.15
CA ASN A 71 19.46 -8.83 -4.54
C ASN A 71 20.96 -8.61 -4.77
N THR A 72 21.48 -7.39 -4.59
CA THR A 72 22.91 -7.07 -4.66
C THR A 72 23.55 -7.16 -3.27
N GLU A 73 24.88 -7.14 -3.22
CA GLU A 73 25.64 -7.04 -1.97
C GLU A 73 25.77 -5.59 -1.48
N GLU A 74 25.58 -4.62 -2.38
CA GLU A 74 25.76 -3.20 -2.11
C GLU A 74 24.48 -2.55 -1.56
N GLU A 75 24.62 -1.42 -0.86
CA GLU A 75 23.47 -0.61 -0.46
C GLU A 75 22.84 0.08 -1.68
N GLN A 76 21.53 -0.08 -1.85
CA GLN A 76 20.79 0.50 -2.97
C GLN A 76 19.82 1.58 -2.49
N PRO A 77 19.67 2.69 -3.24
CA PRO A 77 18.69 3.71 -2.95
C PRO A 77 17.27 3.26 -3.35
N ILE A 78 16.28 3.73 -2.60
CA ILE A 78 14.86 3.63 -2.92
C ILE A 78 14.31 5.06 -2.86
N ASP A 79 13.90 5.58 -4.00
CA ASP A 79 13.31 6.91 -4.14
C ASP A 79 11.82 6.79 -4.48
N PHE A 80 10.97 7.15 -3.53
CA PHE A 80 9.53 7.13 -3.68
C PHE A 80 8.96 8.33 -4.47
N GLU A 81 9.74 9.35 -4.80
CA GLU A 81 9.29 10.43 -5.71
C GLU A 81 9.02 9.91 -7.12
N THR A 82 9.71 8.83 -7.50
CA THR A 82 9.55 8.16 -8.79
C THR A 82 8.31 7.25 -8.86
N VAL A 83 7.64 7.05 -7.73
CA VAL A 83 6.49 6.15 -7.59
C VAL A 83 5.18 6.93 -7.62
N LYS A 84 4.25 6.52 -8.46
CA LYS A 84 2.89 7.09 -8.52
C LYS A 84 1.85 5.99 -8.57
N LEU A 85 0.70 6.27 -7.99
CA LEU A 85 -0.49 5.46 -8.18
C LEU A 85 -1.30 6.08 -9.33
N VAL A 86 -1.75 5.26 -10.27
CA VAL A 86 -2.50 5.71 -11.45
C VAL A 86 -3.85 5.01 -11.48
N ASP A 87 -4.95 5.76 -11.47
CA ASP A 87 -6.29 5.16 -11.48
C ASP A 87 -6.77 4.72 -12.88
N SER A 88 -8.00 4.23 -12.94
CA SER A 88 -8.67 3.82 -14.19
C SER A 88 -8.87 4.96 -15.19
N LYS A 89 -8.85 6.21 -14.73
CA LYS A 89 -9.02 7.43 -15.52
C LYS A 89 -7.70 8.12 -15.86
N ASN A 90 -6.57 7.46 -15.58
CA ASN A 90 -5.21 7.99 -15.72
C ASN A 90 -4.89 9.21 -14.83
N ASN A 91 -5.65 9.44 -13.76
CA ASN A 91 -5.24 10.42 -12.75
C ASN A 91 -4.05 9.87 -11.96
N LYS A 92 -3.06 10.74 -11.72
CA LYS A 92 -1.85 10.39 -10.98
C LYS A 92 -1.94 10.88 -9.55
N TYR A 93 -1.57 10.00 -8.63
CA TYR A 93 -1.44 10.28 -7.21
C TYR A 93 0.00 10.06 -6.81
N TYR A 94 0.56 11.04 -6.11
CA TYR A 94 1.97 11.13 -5.77
C TYR A 94 2.18 10.65 -4.35
N VAL A 95 3.35 10.08 -4.08
CA VAL A 95 3.73 9.78 -2.70
C VAL A 95 3.82 11.08 -1.92
N LYS A 96 3.03 11.16 -0.85
CA LYS A 96 3.13 12.26 0.11
C LYS A 96 4.06 11.87 1.25
N ILE A 97 3.96 10.62 1.68
CA ILE A 97 4.63 10.07 2.86
C ILE A 97 5.09 8.65 2.59
N ALA A 98 6.29 8.34 3.06
CA ALA A 98 6.84 7.00 3.06
C ALA A 98 7.50 6.74 4.42
N MET A 99 7.28 5.55 4.96
CA MET A 99 7.86 5.14 6.24
C MET A 99 8.34 3.71 6.14
N SER A 100 9.56 3.46 6.62
CA SER A 100 10.07 2.10 6.72
C SER A 100 9.49 1.41 7.96
N MET A 101 8.86 0.25 7.79
CA MET A 101 8.23 -0.47 8.90
C MET A 101 9.29 -0.91 9.92
N GLY A 102 8.99 -0.70 11.22
CA GLY A 102 9.87 -1.12 12.32
C GLY A 102 10.98 -0.13 12.71
N ILE A 103 11.08 1.03 12.06
CA ILE A 103 11.99 2.11 12.47
C ILE A 103 11.21 3.42 12.51
N ASN A 104 11.38 4.18 13.60
CA ASN A 104 10.83 5.53 13.70
C ASN A 104 11.62 6.45 12.74
N THR A 105 11.10 6.63 11.54
CA THR A 105 11.71 7.44 10.47
C THR A 105 10.85 8.67 10.23
N ASN A 106 11.47 9.76 9.77
CA ASN A 106 10.72 10.93 9.35
C ASN A 106 9.80 10.54 8.17
N PRO A 107 8.45 10.59 8.31
CA PRO A 107 7.51 10.16 7.28
C PRO A 107 7.60 10.95 5.97
N HIS A 108 8.21 12.14 6.01
CA HIS A 108 8.37 13.02 4.85
C HIS A 108 9.67 12.79 4.08
N ASN A 109 10.57 11.93 4.57
CA ASN A 109 11.70 11.51 3.77
C ASN A 109 11.22 10.46 2.76
N LEU A 110 11.32 10.77 1.47
CA LEU A 110 10.91 9.86 0.39
C LEU A 110 12.07 9.02 -0.15
N GLU A 111 13.29 9.29 0.33
CA GLU A 111 14.49 8.54 -0.04
C GLU A 111 14.95 7.64 1.09
N PHE A 112 15.19 6.37 0.77
CA PHE A 112 15.66 5.37 1.71
C PHE A 112 16.83 4.60 1.14
N LYS A 113 17.57 3.98 2.05
CA LYS A 113 18.67 3.08 1.72
C LYS A 113 18.31 1.67 2.15
N LEU A 114 18.49 0.71 1.24
CA LEU A 114 18.27 -0.71 1.49
C LEU A 114 19.61 -1.45 1.38
N LYS A 115 20.08 -1.96 2.52
CA LYS A 115 21.31 -2.77 2.59
C LYS A 115 21.24 -4.00 1.67
N GLY A 116 22.38 -4.40 1.12
CA GLY A 116 22.53 -5.59 0.29
C GLY A 116 21.97 -6.86 0.94
N GLY A 117 21.32 -7.69 0.13
CA GLY A 117 20.71 -8.96 0.55
C GLY A 117 19.55 -8.83 1.53
N LYS A 118 18.99 -7.61 1.74
CA LYS A 118 17.89 -7.38 2.67
C LYS A 118 16.57 -7.16 1.95
N THR A 119 15.51 -7.58 2.64
CA THR A 119 14.13 -7.26 2.32
C THR A 119 13.60 -6.28 3.36
N LYS A 120 12.89 -5.23 2.93
CA LYS A 120 12.29 -4.26 3.84
C LYS A 120 10.93 -3.80 3.35
N SER A 121 10.00 -3.62 4.29
CA SER A 121 8.67 -3.13 4.00
C SER A 121 8.54 -1.63 4.27
N TYR A 122 7.78 -0.96 3.41
CA TYR A 122 7.52 0.47 3.49
C TYR A 122 6.02 0.71 3.43
N MET A 123 5.52 1.58 4.30
CA MET A 123 4.15 2.09 4.23
C MET A 123 4.18 3.45 3.52
N VAL A 124 3.44 3.55 2.43
CA VAL A 124 3.49 4.71 1.52
C VAL A 124 2.09 5.25 1.31
N GLU A 125 1.85 6.51 1.64
CA GLU A 125 0.57 7.19 1.46
C GLU A 125 0.60 8.11 0.24
N PHE A 126 -0.46 8.03 -0.57
CA PHE A 126 -0.61 8.77 -1.81
C PHE A 126 -1.57 9.97 -1.68
N TRP A 127 -1.25 11.04 -2.40
CA TRP A 127 -2.01 12.30 -2.46
C TRP A 127 -2.20 12.77 -3.92
N PRO A 128 -3.34 13.41 -4.26
CA PRO A 128 -4.50 13.69 -3.42
C PRO A 128 -5.33 12.45 -3.04
N PRO A 129 -6.29 12.56 -2.10
CA PRO A 129 -7.25 11.48 -1.86
C PRO A 129 -7.99 11.08 -3.14
N ALA A 130 -8.03 9.79 -3.45
CA ALA A 130 -8.74 9.23 -4.60
C ALA A 130 -10.24 9.00 -4.29
N PRO A 131 -11.13 8.99 -5.30
CA PRO A 131 -12.53 8.62 -5.12
C PRO A 131 -12.70 7.28 -4.37
N LYS A 132 -13.70 7.13 -3.50
CA LYS A 132 -13.93 5.90 -2.72
C LYS A 132 -14.27 4.70 -3.60
N ASP A 133 -14.97 4.95 -4.71
CA ASP A 133 -15.43 3.94 -5.66
C ASP A 133 -14.32 3.43 -6.59
N GLU A 134 -13.17 4.12 -6.65
CA GLU A 134 -12.01 3.64 -7.40
C GLU A 134 -11.39 2.41 -6.72
N THR A 135 -11.38 1.29 -7.45
CA THR A 135 -10.90 -0.02 -7.01
C THR A 135 -9.74 -0.53 -7.84
N SER A 136 -9.39 0.14 -8.93
CA SER A 136 -8.38 -0.33 -9.88
C SER A 136 -7.26 0.70 -10.01
N PHE A 137 -6.06 0.30 -9.63
CA PHE A 137 -4.89 1.15 -9.70
C PHE A 137 -3.75 0.44 -10.41
N ARG A 138 -2.92 1.21 -11.11
CA ARG A 138 -1.60 0.79 -11.60
C ARG A 138 -0.53 1.53 -10.82
N LEU A 139 0.66 0.97 -10.79
CA LEU A 139 1.85 1.68 -10.34
C LEU A 139 2.59 2.23 -11.54
N GLU A 140 3.01 3.48 -11.44
CA GLU A 140 4.04 4.05 -12.29
C GLU A 140 5.33 4.12 -11.48
N VAL A 141 6.40 3.49 -11.96
CA VAL A 141 7.73 3.50 -11.34
C VAL A 141 8.74 3.90 -12.41
N HIS A 142 9.50 4.97 -12.17
CA HIS A 142 10.42 5.54 -13.18
C HIS A 142 9.77 5.85 -14.55
N GLY A 143 8.46 6.09 -14.57
CA GLY A 143 7.68 6.35 -15.79
C GLY A 143 7.15 5.10 -16.50
N GLU A 144 7.50 3.90 -16.03
CA GLU A 144 6.96 2.64 -16.52
C GLU A 144 5.73 2.22 -15.72
N LEU A 145 4.69 1.76 -16.41
CA LEU A 145 3.44 1.32 -15.79
C LEU A 145 3.44 -0.18 -15.53
N SER A 146 3.07 -0.56 -14.31
CA SER A 146 2.78 -1.94 -13.95
C SER A 146 1.47 -2.42 -14.56
N ASP A 147 1.25 -3.73 -14.47
CA ASP A 147 -0.06 -4.33 -14.67
C ASP A 147 -1.11 -3.76 -13.70
N LEU A 148 -2.37 -3.86 -14.11
CA LEU A 148 -3.52 -3.39 -13.35
C LEU A 148 -3.66 -4.19 -12.05
N VAL A 149 -3.65 -3.48 -10.93
CA VAL A 149 -3.88 -4.04 -9.61
C VAL A 149 -5.30 -3.73 -9.20
N LYS A 150 -6.12 -4.78 -9.19
CA LYS A 150 -7.50 -4.69 -8.72
C LYS A 150 -7.51 -4.90 -7.21
N GLN A 151 -8.05 -3.92 -6.50
CA GLN A 151 -8.52 -4.13 -5.15
C GLN A 151 -9.76 -5.03 -5.23
N VAL A 152 -9.57 -6.32 -5.00
CA VAL A 152 -10.69 -7.26 -4.87
C VAL A 152 -11.47 -6.82 -3.64
N LYS A 153 -12.76 -6.54 -3.77
CA LYS A 153 -13.66 -6.29 -2.63
C LYS A 153 -14.17 -7.66 -2.15
N ASP A 154 -14.06 -7.91 -0.85
CA ASP A 154 -14.81 -8.97 -0.17
C ASP A 154 -16.25 -8.50 0.05
#